data_AF-A0AA88J2F1-F1
#
_entry.id   AF-A0AA88J2F1-F1
#
_cell.length_a   1.000
_cell.length_b   1.000
_cell.length_c   1.000
_cell.angle_alpha   90.00
_cell.angle_beta   90.00
_cell.angle_gamma   90.00
#
_symmetry.space_group_name_H-M   'P 1'
#
loop_
_entity.id
_entity.type
_entity.pdbx_description
1 polymer ?
#
loop_
_entity_poly.entity_id
_entity_poly.type
_entity_poly.pdbx_seq_one_letter_code
_entity_poly.pdbx_strand_id
1 'polypeptide(L)' 'MTVTYSNKKLYNGHEFLPSSVTIKPKVEVHGGDLRSFFTLVMTDPDVPGPSDPYLREHLHC' A
#
# COMPACT_ATOMS: atom_id res chain seq x y z
N MET A 1 -8.87 -5.08 6.86
CA MET A 1 -7.60 -4.33 6.85
C MET A 1 -7.91 -2.86 6.71
N THR A 2 -7.29 -2.01 7.52
CA THR A 2 -7.36 -0.55 7.42
C THR A 2 -5.94 -0.03 7.24
N VAL A 3 -5.71 0.76 6.19
CA VAL A 3 -4.44 1.43 5.91
C VAL A 3 -4.67 2.94 6.02
N THR A 4 -3.85 3.63 6.80
CA THR A 4 -3.99 5.06 7.06
C THR A 4 -2.66 5.77 6.91
N TYR A 5 -2.62 6.80 6.05
CA TYR A 5 -1.51 7.74 5.95
C TYR A 5 -1.85 8.99 6.76
N SER A 6 -1.07 9.27 7.80
CA SER A 6 -1.37 10.31 8.79
C SER A 6 -2.79 10.16 9.35
N ASN A 7 -3.74 10.98 8.91
CA ASN A 7 -5.16 10.93 9.33
C ASN A 7 -6.12 10.59 8.18
N LYS A 8 -5.60 10.15 7.02
CA LYS A 8 -6.40 9.80 5.85
C LYS A 8 -6.39 8.30 5.62
N LYS A 9 -7.57 7.69 5.63
CA LYS A 9 -7.76 6.28 5.32
C LYS A 9 -7.65 6.07 3.81
N LEU A 10 -6.93 5.02 3.42
CA LEU A 10 -6.84 4.58 2.03
C LEU A 10 -8.14 3.89 1.62
N TYR A 11 -8.63 4.24 0.43
CA TYR A 11 -9.77 3.62 -0.23
C TYR A 11 -9.37 3.23 -1.65
N ASN A 12 -9.90 2.10 -2.14
CA ASN A 12 -9.58 1.59 -3.47
C ASN A 12 -9.93 2.61 -4.56
N GLY A 13 -8.98 2.88 -5.45
CA GLY A 13 -9.14 3.83 -6.56
C GLY A 13 -9.10 5.31 -6.17
N HIS A 14 -8.95 5.64 -4.88
CA HIS A 14 -8.82 7.02 -4.45
C HIS A 14 -7.37 7.50 -4.58
N GLU A 15 -7.17 8.62 -5.25
CA GLU A 15 -5.84 9.18 -5.47
C GLU A 15 -5.22 9.72 -4.17
N PHE A 16 -3.92 9.52 -4.03
CA PHE A 16 -3.06 10.16 -3.04
C PHE A 16 -1.91 10.85 -3.76
N LEU A 17 -1.58 12.07 -3.33
CA LEU A 17 -0.40 12.75 -3.84
C LEU A 17 0.86 12.03 -3.34
N PRO A 18 1.92 11.88 -4.16
CA PRO A 18 3.17 11.25 -3.74
C PRO A 18 3.75 11.86 -2.45
N SER A 19 3.66 13.18 -2.28
CA SER A 19 4.12 13.89 -1.09
C SER A 19 3.39 13.48 0.20
N SER A 20 2.15 13.00 0.09
CA SER A 20 1.32 12.58 1.22
C SER A 20 1.54 11.14 1.67
N VAL A 21 2.30 10.34 0.89
CA VAL A 21 2.57 8.92 1.15
C VAL A 21 4.05 8.62 1.37
N THR A 22 4.86 9.66 1.62
CA THR A 22 6.30 9.55 1.88
C THR A 22 6.63 8.82 3.18
N ILE A 23 5.72 8.84 4.15
CA ILE A 23 5.86 8.14 5.44
C ILE A 23 5.06 6.84 5.39
N LYS A 24 5.65 5.74 5.88
CA LYS A 24 5.00 4.43 5.98
C LYS A 24 3.63 4.53 6.68
N PRO A 25 2.56 3.90 6.14
CA PRO A 25 1.24 4.01 6.73
C PRO A 25 1.10 3.18 8.01
N LYS A 26 0.13 3.55 8.84
CA LYS A 26 -0.40 2.68 9.88
C LYS A 26 -1.30 1.62 9.23
N VAL A 27 -1.05 0.35 9.52
CA VAL A 27 -1.87 -0.76 9.02
C VAL A 27 -2.45 -1.55 10.18
N GLU A 28 -3.76 -1.73 10.15
CA GLU A 28 -4.52 -2.54 11.11
C GLU A 28 -5.13 -3.72 10.35
N VAL A 29 -4.73 -4.93 10.72
CA VAL A 29 -5.32 -6.18 10.22
C VAL A 29 -6.38 -6.61 11.23
N HIS A 30 -7.63 -6.63 10.80
CA HIS A 30 -8.77 -7.03 11.63
C HIS A 30 -9.10 -8.49 11.38
N GLY A 31 -9.46 -9.22 12.43
CA GLY A 31 -9.73 -10.66 12.37
C GLY A 31 -8.50 -11.52 12.59
N GLY A 32 -8.72 -12.83 12.82
CA GLY A 32 -7.67 -13.76 13.26
C GLY A 32 -7.51 -13.80 14.78
N ASP A 33 -6.54 -14.57 15.24
CA ASP A 33 -6.11 -14.65 16.64
C ASP A 33 -4.63 -14.22 16.78
N LEU A 34 -4.14 -14.14 18.02
CA LEU A 34 -2.74 -13.79 18.30
C LEU A 34 -1.73 -14.89 17.91
N ARG A 35 -2.20 -16.01 17.34
CA ARG A 35 -1.38 -17.13 16.86
C ARG A 35 -1.23 -17.12 15.34
N SER A 36 -2.03 -16.31 14.67
CA SER A 36 -2.02 -16.14 13.23
C SER A 36 -1.03 -15.05 12.85
N PHE A 37 -0.15 -15.35 11.90
CA PHE A 37 0.84 -14.41 11.39
C PHE A 37 0.48 -14.01 9.96
N PHE A 38 0.68 -12.73 9.64
CA PHE A 38 0.35 -12.17 8.35
C PHE A 38 1.57 -11.45 7.76
N THR A 39 1.70 -11.52 6.45
CA THR A 39 2.68 -10.75 5.67
C THR A 39 1.93 -9.73 4.83
N LEU A 40 2.39 -8.47 4.86
CA LEU A 40 1.87 -7.40 4.02
C LEU A 40 2.92 -7.01 2.98
N VAL A 41 2.51 -6.91 1.73
CA VAL A 41 3.35 -6.49 0.61
C VAL A 41 2.69 -5.26 -0.04
N MET A 42 3.49 -4.23 -0.33
CA MET A 42 3.07 -3.05 -1.09
C MET A 42 3.87 -3.02 -2.40
N THR A 43 3.19 -3.04 -3.54
CA THR A 43 3.83 -3.01 -4.86
C THR A 43 3.17 -1.97 -5.77
N ASP A 44 3.94 -1.47 -6.73
CA ASP A 44 3.46 -0.68 -7.85
C ASP A 44 3.60 -1.51 -9.15
N PRO A 45 2.47 -1.92 -9.77
CA PRO A 45 2.47 -2.72 -10.99
C PRO A 45 2.68 -1.89 -12.26
N ASP A 46 2.77 -0.57 -12.16
CA ASP A 46 2.69 0.35 -13.29
C ASP A 46 4.04 1.02 -13.60
N VAL A 47 5.16 0.52 -13.07
CA VAL A 47 6.49 1.15 -13.27
C VAL A 47 7.11 0.74 -14.63
N PRO A 48 7.68 1.69 -15.42
CA PRO A 48 7.79 3.14 -15.16
C PRO A 48 6.55 3.96 -15.55
N GLY A 49 5.62 3.38 -16.30
CA GLY A 49 4.31 3.96 -16.57
C GLY A 49 3.29 2.87 -16.92
N PRO A 50 1.98 3.13 -16.71
CA PRO A 50 0.93 2.11 -16.82
C PRO A 50 0.74 1.55 -18.23
N SER A 51 1.14 2.28 -19.27
CA SER A 51 1.00 1.85 -20.67
C SER A 51 2.08 0.84 -21.12
N ASP A 52 3.27 0.90 -20.52
CA ASP A 52 4.39 -0.02 -20.80
C ASP A 52 5.18 -0.31 -19.51
N PRO A 53 4.59 -1.10 -18.58
CA PRO A 53 5.14 -1.29 -17.24
C PRO A 53 6.20 -2.40 -17.22
N TYR A 54 7.29 -2.27 -17.99
CA TYR A 54 8.30 -3.33 -18.15
C TYR A 54 9.16 -3.58 -16.90
N LEU A 55 9.04 -2.76 -15.85
CA LEU A 55 9.70 -2.96 -14.54
C LEU A 55 8.75 -3.46 -13.45
N ARG A 56 7.50 -3.82 -13.81
CA ARG A 56 6.54 -4.38 -12.86
C ARG A 56 7.04 -5.72 -12.27
N GLU A 57 6.78 -6.02 -11.00
CA GLU A 57 6.23 -5.16 -9.95
C GLU A 57 7.35 -4.48 -9.17
N HIS A 58 7.22 -3.18 -8.92
CA HIS A 58 8.16 -2.46 -8.06
C HIS A 58 7.74 -2.63 -6.60
N LEU A 59 8.56 -3.32 -5.81
CA LEU A 59 8.33 -3.50 -4.39
C LEU A 59 8.66 -2.21 -3.62
N HIS A 60 7.66 -1.66 -2.92
CA HIS A 60 7.88 -0.51 -2.04
C HIS A 60 8.44 -0.94 -0.68
N CYS A 61 9.50 -0.27 -0.23
CA CYS A 61 10.18 -0.48 1.05
C CYS A 61 9.86 0.63 2.07
#